data_AF-A0A4Q0S602-F1
#
_entry.id   AF-A0A4Q0S602-F1
#
_cell.length_a   1.000
_cell.length_b   1.000
_cell.length_c   1.000
_cell.angle_alpha   90.00
_cell.angle_beta   90.00
_cell.angle_gamma   90.00
#
_symmetry.space_group_name_H-M   'P 1'
#
loop_
_entity.id
_entity.type
_entity.pdbx_description
1 polymer ?
#
loop_
_entity_poly.entity_id
_entity_poly.type
_entity_poly.pdbx_seq_one_letter_code
_entity_poly.pdbx_strand_id
1 'polypeptide(L)'
;MMSANLDDLSAAVRYALETTRATTVCPFHDEVIIRVGDDAAESHAYERAKRILRSDGTPFEANALREEIGHQLASAADGRCPKCDCTRPAG
;
A
#
# COMPACT_ATOMS: atom_id res chain seq x y z
N MET A 1 -13.73 8.71 -19.00
CA MET A 1 -14.25 8.76 -17.62
C MET A 1 -14.17 7.37 -16.97
N MET A 2 -13.01 6.71 -17.05
CA MET A 2 -12.76 5.36 -16.50
C MET A 2 -11.54 5.32 -15.55
N SER A 3 -10.80 6.43 -15.41
CA SER A 3 -9.64 6.50 -14.51
C SER A 3 -10.04 6.75 -13.06
N ALA A 4 -11.07 7.58 -12.81
CA ALA A 4 -11.47 7.97 -11.46
C ALA A 4 -11.68 6.77 -10.53
N ASN A 5 -12.37 5.72 -10.99
CA ASN A 5 -12.59 4.53 -10.17
C ASN A 5 -11.32 3.74 -9.85
N LEU A 6 -10.32 3.73 -10.76
CA LEU A 6 -9.03 3.07 -10.54
C LEU A 6 -8.14 3.92 -9.63
N ASP A 7 -8.16 5.24 -9.80
CA ASP A 7 -7.44 6.20 -8.97
C ASP A 7 -7.99 6.17 -7.54
N ASP A 8 -9.31 6.09 -7.36
CA ASP A 8 -9.99 5.97 -6.07
C ASP A 8 -9.67 4.62 -5.40
N LEU A 9 -9.65 3.53 -6.17
CA LEU A 9 -9.25 2.21 -5.67
C LEU A 9 -7.80 2.22 -5.18
N SER A 10 -6.87 2.73 -6.00
CA SER A 10 -5.45 2.78 -5.67
C SER A 10 -5.18 3.67 -4.45
N ALA A 11 -5.86 4.83 -4.37
CA ALA A 11 -5.78 5.72 -3.23
C ALA A 11 -6.32 5.09 -1.94
N ALA A 12 -7.46 4.40 -2.00
CA ALA A 12 -8.03 3.70 -0.85
C ALA A 12 -7.13 2.57 -0.36
N VAL A 13 -6.52 1.82 -1.27
CA VAL A 13 -5.57 0.75 -0.94
C VAL A 13 -4.31 1.32 -0.29
N ARG A 14 -3.71 2.36 -0.89
CA ARG A 14 -2.51 3.00 -0.34
C ARG A 14 -2.77 3.50 1.08
N TYR A 15 -3.86 4.23 1.26
CA TYR A 15 -4.25 4.75 2.57
C TYR A 15 -4.48 3.62 3.59
N ALA A 16 -5.13 2.53 3.18
CA ALA A 16 -5.37 1.39 4.06
C ALA A 16 -4.06 0.71 4.49
N LEU A 17 -3.13 0.47 3.56
CA LEU A 17 -1.83 -0.15 3.83
C LEU A 17 -0.98 0.69 4.80
N GLU A 18 -0.95 2.01 4.61
CA GLU A 18 -0.21 2.93 5.48
C GLU A 18 -0.81 2.98 6.89
N THR A 19 -2.13 3.09 6.99
CA THR A 19 -2.81 3.25 8.29
C THR A 19 -2.87 1.97 9.12
N THR A 20 -2.77 0.79 8.50
CA THR A 20 -2.63 -0.48 9.21
C THR A 20 -1.18 -0.89 9.46
N ARG A 21 -0.21 -0.08 9.02
CA ARG A 21 1.23 -0.39 9.06
C ARG A 21 1.59 -1.67 8.31
N ALA A 22 0.84 -2.01 7.26
CA ALA A 22 1.30 -3.01 6.29
C ALA A 22 2.49 -2.45 5.50
N THR A 23 2.42 -1.15 5.16
CA THR A 23 3.49 -0.39 4.55
C THR A 23 3.79 0.90 5.31
N THR A 24 4.94 1.49 5.03
CA THR A 24 5.32 2.83 5.48
C THR A 24 6.16 3.52 4.41
N VAL A 25 6.17 4.84 4.40
CA VAL A 25 7.06 5.63 3.55
C VAL A 25 8.42 5.75 4.24
N CYS A 26 9.52 5.64 3.50
CA CYS A 26 10.85 5.90 4.06
C CYS A 26 10.93 7.37 4.53
N PRO A 27 11.39 7.64 5.75
CA PRO A 27 11.46 9.01 6.27
C PRO A 27 12.49 9.90 5.56
N PHE A 28 13.38 9.33 4.74
CA PHE A 28 14.42 10.05 3.99
C PHE A 28 14.20 10.02 2.47
N HIS A 29 13.31 9.16 1.98
CA HIS A 29 13.05 8.93 0.56
C HIS A 29 11.53 8.77 0.39
N ASP A 30 10.83 9.87 0.20
CA ASP A 30 9.36 9.93 0.17
C ASP A 30 8.74 9.13 -0.99
N GLU A 31 9.53 8.83 -2.00
CA GLU A 31 9.17 7.97 -3.12
C GLU A 31 9.32 6.47 -2.82
N VAL A 32 9.92 6.09 -1.68
CA VAL A 32 10.15 4.69 -1.32
C VAL A 32 9.12 4.21 -0.30
N ILE A 33 8.24 3.33 -0.74
CA ILE A 33 7.35 2.56 0.13
C ILE A 33 8.07 1.30 0.61
N ILE A 34 7.94 1.00 1.89
CA ILE A 34 8.54 -0.15 2.55
C ILE A 34 7.43 -1.01 3.15
N ARG A 35 7.40 -2.30 2.83
CA ARG A 35 6.55 -3.29 3.48
C ARG A 35 7.16 -3.66 4.83
N VAL A 36 6.40 -3.40 5.89
CA VAL A 36 6.85 -3.57 7.29
C VAL A 36 5.89 -4.40 8.13
N GLY A 37 4.65 -4.60 7.67
CA GLY A 37 3.66 -5.44 8.35
C GLY A 37 3.76 -6.90 7.96
N ASP A 38 3.10 -7.74 8.76
CA ASP A 38 2.90 -9.16 8.49
C ASP A 38 1.57 -9.40 7.75
N ASP A 39 1.27 -10.67 7.47
CA ASP A 39 0.02 -11.10 6.83
C ASP A 39 -1.23 -10.59 7.56
N ALA A 40 -1.16 -10.37 8.88
CA ALA A 40 -2.28 -9.84 9.65
C ALA A 40 -2.48 -8.34 9.38
N ALA A 41 -1.41 -7.55 9.28
CA ALA A 41 -1.47 -6.15 8.87
C ALA A 41 -2.00 -5.99 7.43
N GLU A 42 -1.58 -6.86 6.51
CA GLU A 42 -2.07 -6.90 5.12
C GLU A 42 -3.57 -7.27 5.07
N SER A 43 -3.98 -8.30 5.81
CA SER A 43 -5.40 -8.69 5.93
C SER A 43 -6.27 -7.57 6.50
N HIS A 44 -5.74 -6.84 7.49
CA HIS A 44 -6.42 -5.68 8.06
C HIS A 44 -6.52 -4.53 7.03
N ALA A 45 -5.48 -4.30 6.22
CA ALA A 45 -5.51 -3.32 5.14
C ALA A 45 -6.63 -3.65 4.14
N TYR A 46 -6.78 -4.92 3.76
CA TYR A 46 -7.85 -5.35 2.86
C TYR A 46 -9.24 -5.04 3.40
N GLU A 47 -9.54 -5.44 4.64
CA GLU A 47 -10.85 -5.16 5.23
C GLU A 47 -11.08 -3.65 5.46
N ARG A 48 -10.02 -2.87 5.68
CA ARG A 48 -10.11 -1.40 5.78
C ARG A 48 -10.43 -0.76 4.43
N ALA A 49 -9.69 -1.09 3.37
CA ALA A 49 -9.92 -0.57 2.02
C ALA A 49 -11.35 -0.89 1.53
N LYS A 50 -11.80 -2.12 1.77
CA LYS A 50 -13.17 -2.57 1.48
C LYS A 50 -14.24 -1.75 2.21
N ARG A 51 -14.00 -1.32 3.47
CA ARG A 51 -14.94 -0.44 4.20
C ARG A 51 -14.96 0.97 3.64
N ILE A 52 -13.80 1.51 3.26
CA ILE A 52 -13.68 2.85 2.65
C ILE A 52 -14.49 2.90 1.36
N LEU A 53 -14.20 2.01 0.41
CA LEU A 53 -14.87 1.98 -0.89
C LEU A 53 -16.39 1.78 -0.78
N ARG A 54 -16.83 0.94 0.17
CA ARG A 54 -18.27 0.77 0.47
C ARG A 54 -18.91 2.04 1.00
N SER A 55 -18.20 2.79 1.84
CA SER A 55 -18.72 4.02 2.46
C SER A 55 -18.77 5.18 1.46
N ASP A 56 -17.81 5.22 0.54
CA ASP A 56 -17.71 6.25 -0.50
C ASP A 56 -18.65 5.99 -1.69
N GLY A 57 -19.30 4.82 -1.72
CA GLY A 57 -20.19 4.41 -2.80
C GLY A 57 -19.46 4.05 -4.09
N THR A 58 -18.13 3.96 -4.05
CA THR A 58 -17.29 3.59 -5.20
C THR A 58 -17.52 2.12 -5.54
N PRO A 59 -17.98 1.80 -6.77
CA PRO A 59 -18.12 0.41 -7.19
C PRO A 59 -16.73 -0.22 -7.33
N PHE A 60 -16.52 -1.37 -6.71
CA PHE A 60 -15.28 -2.12 -6.82
C PHE A 60 -15.56 -3.63 -6.87
N GLU A 61 -14.73 -4.34 -7.64
CA GLU A 61 -14.70 -5.79 -7.65
C GLU A 61 -13.76 -6.30 -6.56
N ALA A 62 -14.18 -7.32 -5.82
CA ALA A 62 -13.37 -7.88 -4.74
C ALA A 62 -12.01 -8.42 -5.24
N ASN A 63 -11.96 -8.94 -6.46
CA ASN A 63 -10.72 -9.38 -7.10
C ASN A 63 -9.83 -8.19 -7.48
N ALA A 64 -10.39 -7.12 -8.02
CA ALA A 64 -9.63 -5.90 -8.34
C ALA A 64 -8.99 -5.29 -7.08
N LEU A 65 -9.71 -5.31 -5.94
CA LEU A 65 -9.15 -4.87 -4.66
C LEU A 65 -7.97 -5.75 -4.20
N ARG A 66 -8.09 -7.08 -4.32
CA ARG A 66 -7.00 -8.00 -3.97
C ARG A 66 -5.78 -7.83 -4.88
N GLU A 67 -6.03 -7.67 -6.17
CA GLU A 67 -4.99 -7.45 -7.17
C GLU A 67 -4.23 -6.14 -6.90
N GLU A 68 -4.94 -5.05 -6.59
CA GLU A 68 -4.30 -3.76 -6.29
C GLU A 68 -3.49 -3.80 -4.98
N ILE A 69 -3.99 -4.48 -3.94
CA ILE A 69 -3.20 -4.72 -2.72
C ILE A 69 -1.93 -5.49 -3.04
N GLY A 70 -2.05 -6.59 -3.78
CA GLY A 70 -0.90 -7.39 -4.19
C GLY A 70 0.10 -6.57 -5.01
N HIS A 71 -0.39 -5.75 -5.94
CA HIS A 71 0.43 -4.89 -6.78
C HIS A 71 1.22 -3.85 -5.96
N GLN A 72 0.57 -3.15 -5.03
CA GLN A 72 1.25 -2.17 -4.17
C GLN A 72 2.24 -2.81 -3.22
N LEU A 73 1.90 -3.97 -2.63
CA LEU A 73 2.82 -4.72 -1.75
C LEU A 73 4.03 -5.24 -2.53
N ALA A 74 3.83 -5.78 -3.74
CA ALA A 74 4.91 -6.27 -4.60
C ALA A 74 5.84 -5.16 -5.10
N SER A 75 5.32 -3.93 -5.20
CA SER A 75 6.11 -2.74 -5.59
C SER A 75 6.87 -2.12 -4.42
N ALA A 76 6.53 -2.47 -3.18
CA ALA A 76 7.20 -1.96 -1.99
C ALA A 76 8.53 -2.68 -1.73
N ALA A 77 9.47 -1.98 -1.10
CA ALA A 77 10.70 -2.60 -0.63
C ALA A 77 10.45 -3.45 0.62
N ASP A 78 11.11 -4.60 0.72
CA ASP A 78 10.95 -5.49 1.87
C ASP A 78 11.81 -5.06 3.06
N GLY A 79 11.15 -4.63 4.14
CA GLY A 79 11.74 -4.35 5.45
C GLY A 79 12.63 -3.11 5.55
N ARG A 80 13.35 -2.73 4.48
CA ARG A 80 14.24 -1.56 4.47
C ARG A 80 14.20 -0.80 3.15
N CYS A 81 14.51 0.50 3.23
CA CYS A 81 14.68 1.35 2.06
C CYS A 81 16.00 0.99 1.34
N PRO A 82 15.98 0.60 0.06
CA PRO A 82 17.19 0.27 -0.68
C PRO A 82 18.13 1.48 -0.84
N LYS A 83 17.59 2.71 -0.91
CA LYS A 83 18.41 3.94 -0.99
C LYS A 83 19.16 4.24 0.31
N CYS A 84 18.57 3.91 1.46
CA CYS A 84 19.25 3.98 2.76
C CYS A 84 20.35 2.91 2.87
N ASP A 85 20.10 1.69 2.39
CA ASP A 85 21.10 0.60 2.44
C ASP A 85 22.30 0.91 1.53
N CYS A 86 22.09 1.56 0.37
CA CYS A 86 23.16 2.01 -0.52
C CYS A 86 24.05 3.11 0.07
N THR A 87 23.57 3.88 1.06
CA THR A 87 24.30 5.02 1.64
C THR A 87 25.11 4.66 2.89
N ARG A 88 25.20 3.38 3.27
CA ARG A 88 26.11 2.96 4.34
C ARG A 88 27.57 3.01 3.82
N PRO A 89 28.41 3.99 4.21
CA PRO A 89 29.80 3.96 3.81
C PRO A 89 30.45 2.70 4.41
N ALA A 90 31.25 2.00 3.60
CA ALA A 90 32.12 0.95 4.10
C ALA A 90 33.06 1.59 5.14
N GLY A 91 32.80 1.30 6.42
CA GLY A 91 33.71 1.56 7.52
C GLY A 91 34.75 0.46 7.62
#